data_AF-A0A540VCP4-F1
#
_entry.id   AF-A0A540VCP4-F1
#
_cell.length_a   1.000
_cell.length_b   1.000
_cell.length_c   1.000
_cell.angle_alpha   90.00
_cell.angle_beta   90.00
_cell.angle_gamma   90.00
#
_symmetry.space_group_name_H-M   'P 1'
#
loop_
_entity.id
_entity.type
_entity.pdbx_description
1 polymer ?
#
loop_
_entity_poly.entity_id
_entity_poly.type
_entity_poly.pdbx_seq_one_letter_code
_entity_poly.pdbx_strand_id
1 'polypeptide(L)'
;MKSDTPRSPVDLPDFCQPRAVFLLVLLGLLLAFLLALAAHQGFSGFWNALGLTALMVESIVLASCLLLCACRSFLIRLPATAAFATIFLVIQVLVVGFSWLAARYFLPYGSLDPGLGHGQWILRNLLISLIASLVFVRYLILHRQWQTQVRAEAGARLEALQARIRPHFLFNTLNTIASLVGTRPDEAEQS
;
A
#
# COMPACT_ATOMS: atom_id res chain seq x y z
N MET A 1 25.73 -20.25 -4.00
CA MET A 1 24.32 -20.66 -4.10
C MET A 1 23.46 -19.41 -3.91
N LYS A 2 22.99 -18.82 -5.02
CA LYS A 2 22.24 -17.56 -5.04
C LYS A 2 20.78 -17.91 -4.74
N SER A 3 20.26 -17.47 -3.60
CA SER A 3 18.87 -17.68 -3.22
C SER A 3 17.97 -16.84 -4.13
N ASP A 4 17.55 -17.44 -5.24
CA ASP A 4 16.42 -16.94 -6.02
C ASP A 4 15.15 -17.09 -5.17
N THR A 5 14.87 -16.03 -4.41
CA THR A 5 13.58 -15.84 -3.78
C THR A 5 12.54 -15.75 -4.91
N PRO A 6 11.48 -16.58 -4.92
CA PRO A 6 10.45 -16.46 -5.92
C PRO A 6 9.87 -15.04 -5.81
N ARG A 7 9.97 -14.27 -6.91
CA ARG A 7 9.41 -12.92 -7.02
C ARG A 7 7.89 -13.03 -6.91
N SER A 8 7.38 -13.00 -5.68
CA SER A 8 5.96 -12.85 -5.45
C SER A 8 5.54 -11.49 -6.00
N PRO A 9 4.56 -11.43 -6.92
CA PRO A 9 4.09 -10.17 -7.47
C PRO A 9 3.67 -9.26 -6.32
N VAL A 10 4.04 -7.99 -6.43
CA VAL A 10 3.70 -6.99 -5.41
C VAL A 10 2.20 -6.73 -5.49
N ASP A 11 1.45 -7.24 -4.52
CA ASP A 11 0.06 -6.82 -4.30
C ASP A 11 0.08 -5.41 -3.71
N LEU A 12 0.00 -4.43 -4.61
CA LEU A 12 -0.24 -3.03 -4.28
C LEU A 12 -1.75 -2.79 -4.21
N PRO A 13 -2.26 -1.98 -3.27
CA PRO A 13 -3.65 -1.52 -3.33
C PRO A 13 -3.90 -0.84 -4.68
N ASP A 14 -5.04 -1.11 -5.31
CA ASP A 14 -5.34 -0.56 -6.63
C ASP A 14 -5.54 0.97 -6.54
N PHE A 15 -4.46 1.72 -6.77
CA PHE A 15 -4.48 3.19 -6.80
C PHE A 15 -5.38 3.76 -7.90
N CYS A 16 -5.76 2.94 -8.89
CA CYS A 16 -6.65 3.33 -9.98
C CYS A 16 -8.13 3.12 -9.65
N GLN A 17 -8.47 2.53 -8.51
CA GLN A 17 -9.87 2.44 -8.11
C GLN A 17 -10.39 3.82 -7.65
N PRO A 18 -11.61 4.21 -8.05
CA PRO A 18 -12.18 5.50 -7.68
C PRO A 18 -12.27 5.70 -6.17
N ARG A 19 -12.47 4.61 -5.41
CA ARG A 19 -12.45 4.63 -3.93
C ARG A 19 -11.09 5.04 -3.36
N ALA A 20 -10.00 4.52 -3.91
CA ALA A 20 -8.65 4.84 -3.47
C ALA A 20 -8.28 6.28 -3.82
N VAL A 21 -8.61 6.73 -5.04
CA VAL A 21 -8.41 8.13 -5.46
C VAL A 21 -9.21 9.08 -4.57
N PHE A 22 -10.48 8.78 -4.29
CA PHE A 22 -11.30 9.60 -3.39
C PHE A 22 -10.71 9.72 -1.98
N LEU A 23 -10.20 8.61 -1.42
CA LEU A 23 -9.57 8.62 -0.10
C LEU A 23 -8.26 9.43 -0.10
N LEU A 24 -7.47 9.32 -1.17
CA LEU A 24 -6.23 10.10 -1.33
C LEU A 24 -6.51 11.60 -1.49
N VAL A 25 -7.55 11.98 -2.23
CA VAL A 25 -8.02 13.37 -2.34
C VAL A 25 -8.51 13.87 -0.98
N LEU A 26 -9.27 13.08 -0.23
CA LEU A 26 -9.72 13.48 1.11
C LEU A 26 -8.53 13.72 2.06
N LEU A 27 -7.52 12.84 2.02
CA LEU A 27 -6.30 12.97 2.80
C LEU A 27 -5.46 14.18 2.35
N GLY A 28 -5.39 14.43 1.05
CA GLY A 28 -4.72 15.59 0.45
C GLY A 28 -5.34 16.90 0.90
N LEU A 29 -6.67 16.99 0.85
CA LEU A 29 -7.42 18.16 1.31
C LEU A 29 -7.21 18.40 2.82
N LEU A 30 -7.22 17.34 3.63
CA LEU A 30 -6.93 17.44 5.07
C LEU A 30 -5.52 17.96 5.31
N LEU A 31 -4.52 17.45 4.57
CA LEU A 31 -3.14 17.93 4.64
C LEU A 31 -3.04 19.40 4.24
N ALA A 32 -3.69 19.81 3.14
CA ALA A 32 -3.71 21.19 2.69
C ALA A 32 -4.34 22.13 3.72
N PHE A 33 -5.41 21.69 4.37
CA PHE A 33 -6.06 22.42 5.46
C PHE A 33 -5.13 22.59 6.67
N LEU A 34 -4.45 21.50 7.08
CA LEU A 34 -3.45 21.56 8.15
C LEU A 34 -2.30 22.51 7.83
N LEU A 35 -1.80 22.49 6.59
CA LEU A 35 -0.73 23.38 6.13
C LEU A 35 -1.17 24.84 6.08
N ALA A 36 -2.40 25.11 5.62
CA ALA A 36 -2.96 26.47 5.60
C ALA A 36 -3.14 27.03 7.01
N LEU A 37 -3.63 26.22 7.94
CA LEU A 37 -3.82 26.59 9.35
C LEU A 37 -2.48 26.82 10.07
N ALA A 38 -1.46 26.01 9.74
CA ALA A 38 -0.11 26.20 10.28
C ALA A 38 0.57 27.47 9.75
N ALA A 39 0.23 27.92 8.54
CA ALA A 39 0.86 29.06 7.89
C ALA A 39 0.24 30.41 8.30
N HIS A 40 -1.04 30.47 8.65
CA HIS A 40 -1.76 31.73 8.91
C HIS A 40 -2.35 31.77 10.32
N GLN A 41 -2.11 32.86 11.04
CA GLN A 41 -2.67 33.08 12.39
C GLN A 41 -4.03 33.82 12.39
N GLY A 42 -4.56 34.18 11.22
CA GLY A 42 -5.84 34.91 11.08
C GLY A 42 -6.62 34.52 9.82
N PHE A 43 -7.87 34.98 9.74
CA PHE A 43 -8.79 34.65 8.63
C PHE A 43 -8.57 35.50 7.37
N SER A 44 -7.84 36.62 7.45
CA SER A 44 -7.51 37.44 6.29
C SER A 44 -6.52 36.69 5.38
N GLY A 45 -6.93 36.41 4.13
CA GLY A 45 -6.10 35.67 3.17
C GLY A 45 -6.07 34.15 3.37
N PHE A 46 -6.62 33.62 4.48
CA PHE A 46 -6.68 32.18 4.76
C PHE A 46 -7.34 31.39 3.63
N TRP A 47 -8.49 31.82 3.14
CA TRP A 47 -9.22 31.12 2.07
C TRP A 47 -8.43 31.08 0.75
N ASN A 48 -7.70 32.14 0.44
CA ASN A 48 -6.84 32.18 -0.75
C ASN A 48 -5.64 31.24 -0.57
N ALA A 49 -4.99 31.29 0.60
CA ALA A 49 -3.87 30.41 0.93
C ALA A 49 -4.30 28.93 0.90
N LEU A 50 -5.45 28.60 1.50
CA LEU A 50 -6.05 27.27 1.47
C LEU A 50 -6.35 26.81 0.04
N GLY A 51 -6.93 27.68 -0.79
CA GLY A 51 -7.23 27.35 -2.19
C GLY A 51 -5.97 27.01 -2.98
N LEU A 52 -4.91 27.82 -2.83
CA LEU A 52 -3.62 27.60 -3.48
C LEU A 52 -2.89 26.35 -2.96
N THR A 53 -2.86 26.13 -1.64
CA THR A 53 -2.24 24.94 -1.05
C THR A 53 -3.01 23.68 -1.43
N ALA A 54 -4.34 23.70 -1.38
CA ALA A 54 -5.17 22.58 -1.78
C ALA A 54 -4.98 22.26 -3.27
N LEU A 55 -5.02 23.27 -4.14
CA LEU A 55 -4.79 23.08 -5.58
C LEU A 55 -3.43 22.41 -5.83
N MET A 56 -2.38 22.85 -5.13
CA MET A 56 -1.05 22.29 -5.28
C MET A 56 -0.98 20.84 -4.81
N VAL A 57 -1.48 20.56 -3.59
CA VAL A 57 -1.46 19.21 -3.01
C VAL A 57 -2.26 18.24 -3.87
N GLU A 58 -3.48 18.62 -4.28
CA GLU A 58 -4.34 17.78 -5.11
C GLU A 58 -3.75 17.54 -6.50
N SER A 59 -3.12 18.55 -7.10
CA SER A 59 -2.44 18.38 -8.39
C SER A 59 -1.34 17.31 -8.30
N ILE A 60 -0.57 17.31 -7.20
CA ILE A 60 0.48 16.32 -6.96
C ILE A 60 -0.12 14.93 -6.71
N VAL A 61 -1.18 14.83 -5.89
CA VAL A 61 -1.86 13.56 -5.58
C VAL A 61 -2.44 12.93 -6.85
N LEU A 62 -3.17 13.71 -7.64
CA LEU A 62 -3.79 13.24 -8.89
C LEU A 62 -2.74 12.88 -9.94
N ALA A 63 -1.71 13.70 -10.12
CA ALA A 63 -0.60 13.39 -11.02
C ALA A 63 0.14 12.11 -10.60
N SER A 64 0.36 11.92 -9.29
CA SER A 64 0.96 10.70 -8.76
C SER A 64 0.08 9.48 -9.04
N CYS A 65 -1.23 9.56 -8.78
CA CYS A 65 -2.16 8.47 -9.07
C CYS A 65 -2.16 8.11 -10.56
N LEU A 66 -2.27 9.11 -11.43
CA LEU A 66 -2.27 8.91 -12.88
C LEU A 66 -0.96 8.26 -13.36
N LEU A 67 0.18 8.74 -12.88
CA LEU A 67 1.49 8.23 -13.28
C LEU A 67 1.73 6.80 -12.77
N LEU A 68 1.34 6.52 -11.52
CA LEU A 68 1.42 5.17 -10.95
C LEU A 68 0.46 4.20 -11.65
N CYS A 69 -0.71 4.67 -12.07
CA CYS A 69 -1.66 3.89 -12.87
C CYS A 69 -1.11 3.57 -14.26
N ALA A 70 -0.55 4.56 -14.96
CA ALA A 70 0.06 4.37 -16.27
C ALA A 70 1.27 3.42 -16.20
N CYS A 71 2.09 3.55 -15.15
CA CYS A 71 3.28 2.73 -14.93
C CYS A 71 3.00 1.39 -14.23
N ARG A 72 1.74 1.06 -13.92
CA ARG A 72 1.37 -0.14 -13.15
C ARG A 72 1.95 -1.42 -13.73
N SER A 73 1.90 -1.58 -15.05
CA SER A 73 2.41 -2.76 -15.76
C SER A 73 3.92 -2.94 -15.57
N PHE A 74 4.66 -1.83 -15.44
CA PHE A 74 6.08 -1.83 -15.11
C PHE A 74 6.29 -2.15 -13.63
N LEU A 75 5.56 -1.48 -12.72
CA LEU A 75 5.68 -1.64 -11.26
C LEU A 75 5.48 -3.09 -10.79
N ILE A 76 4.56 -3.83 -11.40
CA ILE A 76 4.28 -5.24 -11.06
C ILE A 76 5.49 -6.15 -11.35
N ARG A 77 6.35 -5.79 -12.30
CA ARG A 77 7.54 -6.57 -12.67
C ARG A 77 8.71 -6.34 -11.71
N LEU A 78 8.67 -5.30 -10.87
CA LEU A 78 9.73 -4.98 -9.93
C LEU A 78 9.61 -5.75 -8.61
N PRO A 79 10.73 -6.02 -7.92
CA PRO A 79 10.68 -6.48 -6.54
C PRO A 79 10.06 -5.39 -5.65
N ALA A 80 9.43 -5.79 -4.54
CA ALA A 80 8.68 -4.88 -3.68
C ALA A 80 9.49 -3.68 -3.16
N THR A 81 10.77 -3.88 -2.82
CA THR A 81 11.66 -2.79 -2.39
C THR A 81 11.84 -1.74 -3.48
N ALA A 82 12.04 -2.17 -4.73
CA ALA A 82 12.19 -1.27 -5.86
C ALA A 82 10.87 -0.60 -6.24
N ALA A 83 9.73 -1.29 -6.12
CA ALA A 83 8.41 -0.70 -6.33
C ALA A 83 8.14 0.45 -5.34
N PHE A 84 8.38 0.24 -4.04
CA PHE A 84 8.21 1.29 -3.03
C PHE A 84 9.19 2.46 -3.22
N ALA A 85 10.46 2.17 -3.56
CA ALA A 85 11.43 3.21 -3.88
C ALA A 85 11.02 4.04 -5.11
N THR A 86 10.44 3.39 -6.13
CA THR A 86 9.93 4.06 -7.34
C THR A 86 8.76 4.98 -7.00
N ILE A 87 7.80 4.53 -6.19
CA ILE A 87 6.67 5.35 -5.73
C ILE A 87 7.18 6.58 -4.97
N PHE A 88 8.10 6.38 -4.02
CA PHE A 88 8.70 7.48 -3.27
C PHE A 88 9.37 8.49 -4.20
N LEU A 89 10.20 8.02 -5.15
CA LEU A 89 10.91 8.88 -6.08
C LEU A 89 9.95 9.67 -6.97
N VAL A 90 8.91 9.02 -7.51
CA VAL A 90 7.87 9.68 -8.33
C VAL A 90 7.22 10.83 -7.55
N ILE A 91 6.83 10.60 -6.30
CA ILE A 91 6.22 11.65 -5.46
C ILE A 91 7.20 12.83 -5.28
N GLN A 92 8.49 12.55 -5.01
CA GLN A 92 9.47 13.63 -4.82
C GLN A 92 9.72 14.45 -6.09
N VAL A 93 9.84 13.78 -7.24
CA VAL A 93 10.03 14.46 -8.53
C VAL A 93 8.83 15.34 -8.85
N LEU A 94 7.61 14.85 -8.61
CA LEU A 94 6.39 15.63 -8.81
C LEU A 94 6.33 16.83 -7.86
N VAL A 95 6.62 16.65 -6.57
CA VAL A 95 6.63 17.77 -5.60
C VAL A 95 7.64 18.83 -6.00
N VAL A 96 8.87 18.45 -6.35
CA VAL A 96 9.90 19.40 -6.77
C VAL A 96 9.50 20.09 -8.07
N GLY A 97 8.96 19.36 -9.05
CA GLY A 97 8.52 19.90 -10.33
C GLY A 97 7.36 20.90 -10.19
N PHE A 98 6.30 20.53 -9.45
CA PHE A 98 5.17 21.42 -9.18
C PHE A 98 5.58 22.61 -8.31
N SER A 99 6.45 22.40 -7.32
CA SER A 99 7.00 23.50 -6.53
C SER A 99 7.77 24.47 -7.42
N TRP A 100 8.70 23.99 -8.24
CA TRP A 100 9.47 24.83 -9.15
C TRP A 100 8.58 25.60 -10.13
N LEU A 101 7.54 24.95 -10.66
CA LEU A 101 6.56 25.59 -11.54
C LEU A 101 5.77 26.69 -10.81
N ALA A 102 5.26 26.41 -9.62
CA ALA A 102 4.57 27.38 -8.80
C ALA A 102 5.49 28.54 -8.38
N ALA A 103 6.76 28.26 -8.11
CA ALA A 103 7.75 29.28 -7.84
C ALA A 103 7.98 30.21 -9.05
N ARG A 104 7.93 29.68 -10.28
CA ARG A 104 8.11 30.48 -11.50
C ARG A 104 6.87 31.31 -11.85
N TYR A 105 5.68 30.76 -11.69
CA TYR A 105 4.44 31.36 -12.21
C TYR A 105 3.58 32.06 -11.15
N PHE A 106 3.64 31.63 -9.87
CA PHE A 106 2.75 32.14 -8.81
C PHE A 106 3.45 33.05 -7.79
N LEU A 107 4.74 32.83 -7.47
CA LEU A 107 5.49 33.74 -6.57
C LEU A 107 5.52 35.21 -7.02
N PRO A 108 5.49 35.56 -8.32
CA PRO A 108 5.41 36.96 -8.76
C PRO A 108 4.10 37.68 -8.41
N TYR A 109 3.01 36.95 -8.08
CA TYR A 109 1.66 37.53 -7.94
C TYR A 109 1.11 37.53 -6.51
N GLY A 110 1.82 36.93 -5.56
CA GLY A 110 1.36 36.84 -4.18
C GLY A 110 2.15 35.77 -3.45
N SER A 111 3.15 36.19 -2.69
CA SER A 111 3.91 35.29 -1.84
C SER A 111 3.00 34.75 -0.73
N LEU A 112 2.85 33.42 -0.65
CA LEU A 112 2.34 32.73 0.53
C LEU A 112 3.24 32.93 1.76
N ASP A 113 4.50 33.36 1.55
CA ASP A 113 5.47 33.79 2.56
C ASP A 113 6.40 34.85 1.94
N PRO A 114 6.20 36.16 2.19
CA PRO A 114 6.96 37.26 1.56
C PRO A 114 8.47 37.31 1.89
N GLY A 115 8.95 36.45 2.80
CA GLY A 115 10.32 36.51 3.32
C GLY A 115 11.21 35.30 2.99
N LEU A 116 10.68 34.23 2.37
CA LEU A 116 11.44 33.01 2.12
C LEU A 116 12.01 33.03 0.69
N GLY A 117 13.33 32.92 0.56
CA GLY A 117 13.98 32.76 -0.75
C GLY A 117 13.49 31.50 -1.48
N HIS A 118 13.50 31.52 -2.82
CA HIS A 118 13.03 30.43 -3.68
C HIS A 118 13.54 29.04 -3.23
N GLY A 119 14.82 28.94 -2.85
CA GLY A 119 15.42 27.69 -2.36
C GLY A 119 14.87 27.21 -1.02
N GLN A 120 14.59 28.12 -0.08
CA GLN A 120 14.04 27.76 1.23
C GLN A 120 12.59 27.28 1.14
N TRP A 121 11.81 27.85 0.22
CA TRP A 121 10.44 27.40 -0.03
C TRP A 121 10.41 26.01 -0.69
N ILE A 122 11.28 25.75 -1.68
CA ILE A 122 11.43 24.40 -2.27
C ILE A 122 11.91 23.40 -1.21
N LEU A 123 12.89 23.77 -0.38
CA LEU A 123 13.40 22.91 0.68
C LEU A 123 12.31 22.57 1.70
N ARG A 124 11.47 23.54 2.08
CA ARG A 124 10.34 23.30 3.00
C ARG A 124 9.35 22.30 2.41
N ASN A 125 8.94 22.48 1.15
CA ASN A 125 8.04 21.55 0.48
C ASN A 125 8.66 20.15 0.34
N LEU A 126 9.96 20.07 0.04
CA LEU A 126 10.70 18.81 -0.04
C LEU A 126 10.76 18.09 1.32
N LEU A 127 10.96 18.81 2.43
CA LEU A 127 10.96 18.22 3.77
C LEU A 127 9.57 17.70 4.16
N ILE A 128 8.52 18.48 3.88
CA ILE A 128 7.13 18.07 4.13
C ILE A 128 6.79 16.83 3.31
N SER A 129 7.11 16.81 2.01
CA SER A 129 6.86 15.66 1.15
C SER A 129 7.67 14.45 1.54
N LEU A 130 8.90 14.62 2.02
CA LEU A 130 9.74 13.54 2.54
C LEU A 130 9.08 12.84 3.72
N ILE A 131 8.55 13.59 4.68
CA ILE A 131 7.83 13.02 5.83
C ILE A 131 6.54 12.34 5.35
N ALA A 132 5.73 13.02 4.55
CA ALA A 132 4.44 12.49 4.07
C ALA A 132 4.61 11.21 3.24
N SER A 133 5.55 11.20 2.29
CA SER A 133 5.82 10.03 1.46
C SER A 133 6.46 8.88 2.24
N LEU A 134 7.29 9.16 3.25
CA LEU A 134 7.83 8.12 4.14
C LEU A 134 6.72 7.43 4.94
N VAL A 135 5.81 8.23 5.53
CA VAL A 135 4.63 7.71 6.23
C VAL A 135 3.75 6.89 5.28
N PHE A 136 3.54 7.37 4.06
CA PHE A 136 2.77 6.66 3.04
C PHE A 136 3.41 5.32 2.64
N VAL A 137 4.72 5.29 2.38
CA VAL A 137 5.44 4.04 2.09
C VAL A 137 5.40 3.09 3.28
N ARG A 138 5.56 3.59 4.51
CA ARG A 138 5.45 2.77 5.73
C ARG A 138 4.06 2.16 5.85
N TYR A 139 3.02 2.92 5.56
CA TYR A 139 1.65 2.43 5.49
C TYR A 139 1.50 1.31 4.44
N LEU A 140 2.05 1.48 3.23
CA LEU A 140 1.99 0.44 2.20
C LEU A 140 2.71 -0.85 2.60
N ILE A 141 3.86 -0.73 3.28
CA ILE A 141 4.60 -1.89 3.81
C ILE A 141 3.76 -2.62 4.86
N LEU A 142 3.17 -1.89 5.82
CA LEU A 142 2.32 -2.47 6.86
C LEU A 142 1.07 -3.13 6.27
N HIS A 143 0.44 -2.49 5.29
CA HIS A 143 -0.72 -3.02 4.59
C HIS A 143 -0.38 -4.35 3.90
N ARG A 144 0.76 -4.42 3.21
CA ARG A 144 1.24 -5.65 2.57
C ARG A 144 1.54 -6.75 3.60
N GLN A 145 2.20 -6.40 4.71
CA GLN A 145 2.48 -7.35 5.79
C GLN A 145 1.19 -7.92 6.36
N TRP A 146 0.20 -7.07 6.64
CA TRP A 146 -1.12 -7.50 7.09
C TRP A 146 -1.73 -8.50 6.10
N GLN A 147 -1.84 -8.15 4.81
CA GLN A 147 -2.45 -9.04 3.82
C GLN A 147 -1.76 -10.41 3.75
N THR A 148 -0.43 -10.44 3.87
CA THR A 148 0.35 -11.68 3.88
C THR A 148 0.03 -12.53 5.11
N GLN A 149 -0.08 -11.90 6.29
CA GLN A 149 -0.43 -12.58 7.54
C GLN A 149 -1.86 -13.17 7.50
N VAL A 150 -2.84 -12.39 7.02
CA VAL A 150 -4.23 -12.84 6.91
C VAL A 150 -4.36 -14.03 5.96
N ARG A 151 -3.62 -14.02 4.84
CA ARG A 151 -3.62 -15.16 3.90
C ARG A 151 -2.99 -16.41 4.52
N ALA A 152 -1.89 -16.26 5.26
CA ALA A 152 -1.25 -17.36 5.97
C ALA A 152 -2.18 -17.95 7.05
N GLU A 153 -2.84 -17.09 7.82
CA GLU A 153 -3.79 -17.51 8.86
C GLU A 153 -5.02 -18.20 8.25
N ALA A 154 -5.58 -17.66 7.15
CA ALA A 154 -6.68 -18.30 6.44
C ALA A 154 -6.29 -19.70 5.91
N GLY A 155 -5.08 -19.85 5.37
CA GLY A 155 -4.54 -21.14 4.94
C GLY A 155 -4.41 -22.13 6.09
N ALA A 156 -3.82 -21.73 7.22
CA ALA A 156 -3.69 -22.57 8.40
C ALA A 156 -5.06 -22.98 8.99
N ARG A 157 -6.05 -22.09 8.98
CA ARG A 157 -7.43 -22.40 9.39
C ARG A 157 -8.08 -23.43 8.48
N LEU A 158 -7.87 -23.35 7.16
CA LEU A 158 -8.35 -24.37 6.21
C LEU A 158 -7.68 -25.72 6.42
N GLU A 159 -6.36 -25.74 6.65
CA GLU A 159 -5.62 -26.98 6.97
C GLU A 159 -6.12 -27.61 8.28
N ALA A 160 -6.39 -26.80 9.31
CA ALA A 160 -6.95 -27.28 10.58
C ALA A 160 -8.37 -27.86 10.41
N LEU A 161 -9.21 -27.22 9.58
CA LEU A 161 -10.54 -27.74 9.24
C LEU A 161 -10.47 -29.04 8.42
N GLN A 162 -9.55 -29.14 7.45
CA GLN A 162 -9.32 -30.37 6.68
C GLN A 162 -8.73 -31.49 7.54
N ALA A 163 -7.85 -31.18 8.50
CA ALA A 163 -7.35 -32.15 9.47
C ALA A 163 -8.48 -32.77 10.31
N ARG A 164 -9.54 -32.01 10.56
CA ARG A 164 -10.77 -32.48 11.23
C ARG A 164 -11.69 -33.32 10.34
N ILE A 165 -11.52 -33.27 9.02
CA ILE A 165 -12.27 -34.05 8.01
C ILE A 165 -11.42 -35.22 7.50
N ARG A 166 -10.16 -35.36 7.95
CA ARG A 166 -9.21 -36.34 7.43
C ARG A 166 -9.66 -37.78 7.76
N PRO A 167 -10.01 -38.61 6.75
CA PRO A 167 -10.56 -39.96 6.93
C PRO A 167 -9.48 -40.99 7.26
N HIS A 168 -8.30 -40.57 7.75
CA HIS A 168 -7.20 -41.48 8.02
C HIS A 168 -7.58 -42.49 9.11
N PHE A 169 -8.38 -42.07 10.10
CA PHE A 169 -8.91 -43.01 11.09
C PHE A 169 -9.85 -44.01 10.43
N LEU A 170 -10.77 -43.56 9.58
CA LEU A 170 -11.80 -44.42 8.99
C LEU A 170 -11.20 -45.44 8.00
N PHE A 171 -10.21 -45.04 7.19
CA PHE A 171 -9.48 -45.97 6.31
C PHE A 171 -8.52 -46.90 7.05
N ASN A 172 -7.83 -46.46 8.12
CA ASN A 172 -7.06 -47.38 8.96
C ASN A 172 -7.96 -48.39 9.68
N THR A 173 -9.13 -47.94 10.16
CA THR A 173 -10.07 -48.80 10.89
C THR A 173 -10.70 -49.81 9.94
N LEU A 174 -11.11 -49.42 8.73
CA LEU A 174 -11.61 -50.33 7.70
C LEU A 174 -10.56 -51.36 7.25
N ASN A 175 -9.31 -50.95 6.99
CA ASN A 175 -8.25 -51.91 6.60
C ASN A 175 -7.87 -52.85 7.75
N THR A 176 -7.88 -52.38 9.00
CA THR A 176 -7.63 -53.22 10.18
C THR A 176 -8.77 -54.22 10.39
N ILE A 177 -10.03 -53.78 10.27
CA ILE A 177 -11.21 -54.66 10.34
C ILE A 177 -11.21 -55.66 9.17
N ALA A 178 -10.90 -55.23 7.95
CA ALA A 178 -10.78 -56.14 6.80
C ALA A 178 -9.65 -57.17 6.97
N SER A 179 -8.54 -56.80 7.63
CA SER A 179 -7.47 -57.75 7.97
C SER A 179 -7.86 -58.73 9.10
N LEU A 180 -8.73 -58.33 10.03
CA LEU A 180 -9.24 -59.21 11.10
C LEU A 180 -10.35 -60.14 10.62
N VAL A 181 -11.12 -59.76 9.59
CA VAL A 181 -12.18 -60.60 9.00
C VAL A 181 -11.59 -61.68 8.08
N GLY A 182 -10.32 -61.58 7.67
CA GLY A 182 -9.63 -62.56 6.83
C GLY A 182 -8.99 -63.76 7.55
N THR A 183 -9.00 -63.82 8.89
CA THR A 183 -8.32 -64.88 9.64
C THR A 183 -9.24 -65.62 10.61
N ARG A 184 -10.01 -66.57 10.04
CA ARG A 184 -10.54 -67.84 10.60
C ARG A 184 -11.54 -67.70 11.76
N PRO A 185 -12.68 -68.43 11.77
CA PRO A 185 -12.62 -69.86 12.13
C PRO A 185 -13.77 -70.75 11.58
N ASP A 186 -13.70 -72.04 11.90
CA ASP A 186 -14.79 -73.04 11.92
C ASP A 186 -15.07 -73.87 10.66
N GLU A 187 -14.27 -74.93 10.47
CA GLU A 187 -14.82 -76.29 10.47
C GLU A 187 -14.00 -77.15 11.45
N ALA A 188 -14.43 -77.10 12.70
CA ALA A 188 -14.40 -78.26 13.58
C ALA A 188 -15.55 -79.20 13.18
N GLU A 189 -15.35 -80.50 13.44
CA GLU A 189 -16.32 -81.61 13.33
C GLU A 189 -16.45 -82.35 11.99
N GLN A 190 -15.64 -83.40 11.85
CA GLN A 190 -16.04 -84.82 11.73
C GLN A 190 -14.76 -85.61 11.41
N SER A 191 -14.20 -86.33 12.38
CA SER A 191 -14.47 -87.76 12.64
C SER A 191 -14.21 -88.64 11.42
#